data_AF-A0A8C5WVM8-F1
#
_entry.id   AF-A0A8C5WVM8-F1
#
_cell.length_a   1.000
_cell.length_b   1.000
_cell.length_c   1.000
_cell.angle_alpha   90.00
_cell.angle_beta   90.00
_cell.angle_gamma   90.00
#
_symmetry.space_group_name_H-M   'P 1'
#
loop_
_entity.id
_entity.type
_entity.pdbx_description
1 polymer ?
#
loop_
_entity_poly.entity_id
_entity_poly.type
_entity_poly.pdbx_seq_one_letter_code
_entity_poly.pdbx_strand_id
1 'polypeptide(L)'
;MKLSVGIFFGGFFGALGILFFLVAFGTDYWLLATEVGKCSEDEETIMFHHEGFFWRCWFDGKIDENPSSMLKFWYTNQSPSKNCTHAYLSPFPFLRDSHNSTTYNSAIIYRGFWSIFMLLGVVTVVVASFFIICAAPFGSHILYKIGGGFFIAAGKFHVLSKVSCPKATYLILKL
;
A
#
# COMPACT_ATOMS: atom_id res chain seq x y z
N MET A 1 19.33 15.22 -31.98
CA MET A 1 19.03 15.80 -30.65
C MET A 1 17.75 15.28 -29.99
N LYS A 2 16.62 15.06 -30.71
CA LYS A 2 15.35 14.62 -30.09
C LYS A 2 15.40 13.27 -29.31
N LEU A 3 16.22 12.32 -29.75
CA LEU A 3 16.30 10.98 -29.12
C LEU A 3 16.94 11.02 -27.72
N SER A 4 17.94 11.88 -27.51
CA SER A 4 18.65 11.99 -26.22
C SER A 4 17.77 12.59 -25.12
N VAL A 5 16.96 13.60 -25.46
CA VAL A 5 16.01 14.22 -24.54
C VAL A 5 14.92 13.24 -24.12
N GLY A 6 14.38 12.45 -25.06
CA GLY A 6 13.35 11.44 -24.76
C GLY A 6 13.83 10.34 -23.82
N ILE A 7 15.07 9.85 -24.01
CA ILE A 7 15.68 8.85 -23.12
C ILE A 7 15.89 9.41 -21.71
N PHE A 8 16.34 10.66 -21.59
CA PHE A 8 16.50 11.32 -20.30
C PHE A 8 15.18 11.40 -19.53
N PHE A 9 14.12 11.92 -20.15
CA PHE A 9 12.80 11.99 -19.50
C PHE A 9 12.27 10.59 -19.17
N GLY A 10 12.41 9.62 -20.07
CA GLY A 10 12.02 8.23 -19.81
C GLY A 10 12.74 7.64 -18.61
N GLY A 11 14.05 7.85 -18.50
CA GLY A 11 14.85 7.42 -17.36
C GLY A 11 14.45 8.12 -16.06
N PHE A 12 14.25 9.44 -16.10
CA PHE A 12 13.83 10.23 -14.94
C PHE A 12 12.47 9.80 -14.39
N PHE A 13 11.44 9.73 -15.26
CA PHE A 13 10.11 9.30 -14.85
C PHE A 13 10.09 7.81 -14.46
N GLY A 14 10.91 6.97 -15.10
CA GLY A 14 11.09 5.58 -14.69
C GLY A 14 11.65 5.47 -13.27
N ALA A 15 12.73 6.20 -12.97
CA ALA A 15 13.32 6.23 -11.63
C ALA A 15 12.35 6.77 -10.57
N LEU A 16 11.63 7.84 -10.88
CA LEU A 16 10.61 8.40 -10.00
C LEU A 16 9.46 7.40 -9.75
N GLY A 17 9.02 6.69 -10.79
CA GLY A 17 8.03 5.64 -10.69
C GLY A 17 8.48 4.49 -9.79
N ILE A 18 9.74 4.04 -9.90
CA ILE A 18 10.33 3.03 -9.01
C ILE A 18 10.32 3.52 -7.58
N LEU A 19 10.78 4.75 -7.33
CA LEU A 19 10.83 5.33 -6.01
C LEU A 19 9.44 5.32 -5.36
N PHE A 20 8.42 5.85 -6.04
CA PHE A 20 7.06 5.86 -5.50
C PHE A 20 6.47 4.47 -5.32
N PHE A 21 6.77 3.53 -6.22
CA PHE A 21 6.32 2.15 -6.08
C PHE A 21 6.95 1.48 -4.86
N LEU A 22 8.25 1.66 -4.60
CA LEU A 22 8.94 1.10 -3.45
C LEU A 22 8.53 1.76 -2.14
N VAL A 23 8.34 3.09 -2.13
CA VAL A 23 7.80 3.81 -0.97
C VAL A 23 6.40 3.31 -0.63
N ALA A 24 5.53 3.16 -1.64
CA ALA A 24 4.22 2.54 -1.43
C ALA A 24 4.39 1.12 -0.88
N PHE A 25 5.20 0.26 -1.51
CA PHE A 25 5.42 -1.12 -1.05
C PHE A 25 5.90 -1.22 0.41
N GLY A 26 6.80 -0.33 0.84
CA GLY A 26 7.36 -0.33 2.18
C GLY A 26 6.48 0.31 3.26
N THR A 27 5.56 1.22 2.88
CA THR A 27 4.72 1.92 3.86
C THR A 27 3.64 1.03 4.45
N ASP A 28 3.26 1.34 5.69
CA ASP A 28 2.22 0.68 6.48
C ASP A 28 0.93 1.50 6.59
N TYR A 29 0.78 2.52 5.74
CA TYR A 29 -0.37 3.44 5.70
C TYR A 29 -1.26 3.24 4.47
N TRP A 30 -1.42 2.00 4.01
CA TRP A 30 -2.31 1.71 2.88
C TRP A 30 -3.77 1.79 3.28
N LEU A 31 -4.03 1.43 4.53
CA LEU A 31 -5.33 1.48 5.15
C LEU A 31 -5.21 2.24 6.45
N LEU A 32 -6.18 3.11 6.70
CA LEU A 32 -6.44 3.66 8.02
C LEU A 32 -7.86 3.27 8.43
N ALA A 33 -8.01 2.68 9.61
CA ALA A 33 -9.29 2.33 10.21
C ALA A 33 -9.35 2.84 11.66
N THR A 34 -10.55 3.15 12.11
CA THR A 34 -10.84 3.63 13.46
C THR A 34 -11.87 2.71 14.10
N GLU A 35 -11.54 2.16 15.26
CA GLU A 35 -12.45 1.36 16.07
C GLU A 35 -12.76 2.16 17.35
N VAL A 36 -14.05 2.34 17.67
CA VAL A 36 -14.47 3.02 18.90
C VAL A 36 -14.53 1.99 20.02
N GLY A 37 -13.62 2.07 20.98
CA GLY A 37 -13.65 1.28 22.19
C GLY A 37 -14.63 1.89 23.17
N LYS A 38 -15.77 1.22 23.40
CA LYS A 38 -16.68 1.61 24.49
C LYS A 38 -16.08 1.17 25.82
N CYS A 39 -15.51 2.11 26.56
CA CYS A 39 -15.35 1.99 28.01
C CYS A 39 -16.49 2.76 28.68
N SER A 40 -16.91 2.28 29.87
CA SER A 40 -18.02 2.80 30.68
C SER A 40 -18.16 4.32 30.72
N GLU A 41 -19.42 4.78 30.73
CA GLU A 41 -20.06 6.11 30.69
C GLU A 41 -19.28 7.45 30.59
N ASP A 42 -17.96 7.57 30.83
CA ASP A 42 -17.29 8.88 30.90
C ASP A 42 -16.02 9.08 30.02
N GLU A 43 -15.48 8.07 29.32
CA GLU A 43 -14.37 8.31 28.35
C GLU A 43 -14.44 7.39 27.11
N GLU A 44 -14.78 7.95 25.94
CA GLU A 44 -14.70 7.26 24.65
C GLU A 44 -13.25 7.22 24.14
N THR A 45 -12.64 6.03 24.12
CA THR A 45 -11.29 5.82 23.58
C THR A 45 -11.38 5.27 22.15
N ILE A 46 -10.73 5.91 21.17
CA ILE A 46 -10.66 5.42 19.79
C ILE A 46 -9.33 4.68 19.59
N MET A 47 -9.41 3.46 19.09
CA MET A 47 -8.25 2.73 18.60
C MET A 47 -8.08 2.97 17.09
N PHE A 48 -6.91 3.48 16.71
CA PHE A 48 -6.55 3.70 15.31
C PHE A 48 -5.70 2.54 14.83
N HIS A 49 -5.98 2.06 13.62
CA HIS A 49 -5.26 0.97 12.99
C HIS A 49 -4.77 1.42 11.61
N HIS A 50 -3.48 1.25 11.36
CA HIS A 50 -2.93 1.33 10.01
C HIS A 50 -2.27 0.02 9.63
N GLU A 51 -2.40 -0.29 8.35
CA GLU A 51 -1.95 -1.55 7.79
C GLU A 51 -1.29 -1.31 6.44
N GLY A 52 -0.16 -1.98 6.24
CA GLY A 52 0.40 -2.18 4.91
C GLY A 52 0.89 -3.60 4.72
N PHE A 53 1.89 -3.74 3.85
CA PHE A 53 2.32 -5.06 3.38
C PHE A 53 3.05 -5.85 4.46
N PHE A 54 3.96 -5.19 5.19
CA PHE A 54 4.82 -5.83 6.19
C PHE A 54 4.32 -5.69 7.62
N TRP A 55 3.73 -4.55 7.94
CA TRP A 55 3.39 -4.15 9.30
C TRP A 55 1.91 -3.83 9.42
N ARG A 56 1.37 -4.17 10.59
CA ARG A 56 0.10 -3.70 11.09
C ARG A 56 0.37 -3.04 12.43
N CYS A 57 0.00 -1.77 12.55
CA CYS A 57 0.26 -0.97 13.72
C CYS A 57 -1.04 -0.37 14.25
N TRP A 58 -1.14 -0.24 15.56
CA TRP A 58 -2.26 0.40 16.22
C TRP A 58 -1.82 1.26 17.39
N PHE A 59 -2.66 2.24 17.71
CA PHE A 59 -2.48 3.13 18.85
C PHE A 59 -3.80 3.73 19.29
N ASP A 60 -3.89 4.04 20.57
CA ASP A 60 -5.06 4.70 21.16
C ASP A 60 -4.99 6.22 20.95
N GLY A 61 -6.14 6.84 20.68
CA GLY A 61 -6.31 8.28 20.58
C GLY A 61 -7.54 8.75 21.35
N LYS A 62 -7.47 9.98 21.86
CA LYS A 62 -8.59 10.66 22.52
C LYS A 62 -9.38 11.46 21.49
N ILE A 63 -10.71 11.45 21.60
CA ILE A 63 -11.58 12.30 20.79
C ILE A 63 -11.47 13.74 21.32
N ASP A 64 -10.82 14.62 20.57
CA ASP A 64 -11.08 16.05 20.67
C ASP A 64 -12.32 16.33 19.80
N GLU A 65 -13.34 17.02 20.34
CA GLU A 65 -14.66 17.30 19.70
C GLU A 65 -14.60 18.05 18.35
N ASN A 66 -13.42 18.37 17.81
CA ASN A 66 -13.26 19.20 16.63
C ASN A 66 -13.04 18.36 15.34
N PRO A 67 -13.80 18.57 14.25
CA PRO A 67 -13.67 17.87 12.96
C PRO A 67 -12.29 17.94 12.27
N SER A 68 -11.34 18.72 12.80
CA SER A 68 -9.93 18.71 12.40
C SER A 68 -9.13 17.46 12.84
N SER A 69 -9.77 16.49 13.50
CA SER A 69 -9.13 15.32 14.13
C SER A 69 -8.28 14.48 13.16
N MET A 70 -8.71 14.27 11.91
CA MET A 70 -7.93 13.54 10.90
C MET A 70 -6.67 14.28 10.45
N LEU A 71 -6.70 15.61 10.35
CA LEU A 71 -5.55 16.42 9.95
C LEU A 71 -4.52 16.52 11.10
N LYS A 72 -5.03 16.66 12.33
CA LYS A 72 -4.23 16.63 13.56
C LYS A 72 -3.53 15.27 13.74
N PHE A 73 -4.19 14.19 13.31
CA PHE A 73 -3.68 12.81 13.31
C PHE A 73 -2.50 12.59 12.36
N TRP A 74 -2.56 13.08 11.11
CA TRP A 74 -1.47 12.90 10.13
C TRP A 74 -0.20 13.69 10.47
N TYR A 75 -0.31 14.79 11.22
CA TYR A 75 0.80 15.75 11.41
C TYR A 75 1.22 16.03 12.86
N THR A 76 0.38 15.82 13.88
CA THR A 76 0.63 16.44 15.20
C THR A 76 0.23 15.63 16.45
N ASN A 77 -0.54 14.54 16.33
CA ASN A 77 -1.15 13.87 17.50
C ASN A 77 -1.00 12.34 17.50
N GLN A 78 0.12 11.84 16.96
CA GLN A 78 0.40 10.41 17.00
C GLN A 78 0.88 10.04 18.42
N SER A 79 0.24 9.05 19.04
CA SER A 79 0.67 8.53 20.34
C SER A 79 2.14 8.09 20.28
N PRO A 80 2.98 8.45 21.26
CA PRO A 80 4.39 8.03 21.28
C PRO A 80 4.55 6.51 21.36
N SER A 81 3.52 5.78 21.83
CA SER A 81 3.50 4.32 21.88
C SER A 81 2.60 3.75 20.79
N LYS A 82 3.19 3.39 19.65
CA LYS A 82 2.54 2.54 18.63
C LYS A 82 2.92 1.09 18.86
N ASN A 83 1.94 0.20 18.84
CA ASN A 83 2.21 -1.23 18.90
C ASN A 83 2.11 -1.81 17.49
N CYS A 84 3.16 -2.49 17.04
CA CYS A 84 3.28 -2.98 15.68
C CYS A 84 3.56 -4.47 15.68
N THR A 85 2.80 -5.21 14.88
CA THR A 85 3.05 -6.62 14.61
C THR A 85 3.17 -6.85 13.13
N HIS A 86 3.80 -7.96 12.75
CA HIS A 86 3.88 -8.32 11.35
C HIS A 86 2.50 -8.66 10.78
N ALA A 87 2.20 -8.11 9.61
CA ALA A 87 0.89 -8.24 8.97
C ALA A 87 0.52 -9.70 8.64
N TYR A 88 1.51 -10.59 8.44
CA TYR A 88 1.28 -12.03 8.17
C TYR A 88 0.95 -12.84 9.43
N LEU A 89 1.30 -12.34 10.63
CA LEU A 89 1.02 -12.98 11.92
C LEU A 89 -0.33 -12.52 12.50
N SER A 90 -0.93 -11.48 11.93
CA SER A 90 -2.24 -10.96 12.33
C SER A 90 -3.29 -11.39 11.30
N PRO A 91 -3.91 -12.57 11.44
CA PRO A 91 -5.14 -12.85 10.70
C PRO A 91 -6.15 -11.72 10.99
N PHE A 92 -7.01 -11.41 10.01
CA PHE A 92 -8.10 -10.45 10.21
C PHE A 92 -8.80 -10.71 11.55
N PRO A 93 -9.24 -9.66 12.27
CA PRO A 93 -9.81 -9.82 13.61
C PRO A 93 -10.84 -10.94 13.60
N PHE A 94 -10.64 -11.89 14.51
CA PHE A 94 -11.33 -13.16 14.65
C PHE A 94 -12.76 -12.98 15.20
N LEU A 95 -13.47 -11.93 14.79
CA LEU A 95 -14.92 -11.77 15.02
C LEU A 95 -15.67 -12.74 14.10
N ARG A 96 -15.46 -14.03 14.38
CA ARG A 96 -16.06 -15.17 13.67
C ARG A 96 -17.55 -15.30 13.93
N ASP A 97 -18.05 -14.59 14.94
CA ASP A 97 -19.38 -14.83 15.51
C ASP A 97 -20.44 -13.77 15.11
N SER A 98 -20.09 -12.70 14.39
CA SER A 98 -21.06 -11.61 14.05
C SER A 98 -21.23 -11.30 12.56
N HIS A 99 -20.45 -11.88 11.65
CA HIS A 99 -20.53 -11.58 10.21
C HIS A 99 -20.66 -12.84 9.35
N ASN A 100 -21.59 -12.80 8.38
CA ASN A 100 -21.81 -13.85 7.38
C ASN A 100 -20.46 -14.37 6.83
N SER A 101 -20.26 -15.70 6.92
CA SER A 101 -19.01 -16.40 6.58
C SER A 101 -18.45 -16.08 5.18
N THR A 102 -19.29 -15.66 4.24
CA THR A 102 -18.91 -15.27 2.88
C THR A 102 -18.00 -14.04 2.82
N THR A 103 -18.20 -13.03 3.67
CA THR A 103 -17.45 -11.75 3.65
C THR A 103 -16.01 -11.90 4.13
N TYR A 104 -15.80 -12.73 5.16
CA TYR A 104 -14.47 -13.01 5.68
C TYR A 104 -13.62 -13.78 4.66
N ASN A 105 -14.22 -14.78 4.01
CA ASN A 105 -13.55 -15.57 2.99
C ASN A 105 -13.13 -14.72 1.78
N SER A 106 -13.97 -13.78 1.33
CA SER A 106 -13.61 -12.89 0.22
C SER A 106 -12.47 -11.93 0.60
N ALA A 107 -12.45 -11.37 1.80
CA ALA A 107 -11.39 -10.47 2.26
C ALA A 107 -9.99 -11.13 2.28
N ILE A 108 -9.92 -12.40 2.68
CA ILE A 108 -8.67 -13.19 2.64
C ILE A 108 -8.19 -13.37 1.20
N ILE A 109 -9.10 -13.76 0.30
CA ILE A 109 -8.78 -14.01 -1.12
C ILE A 109 -8.24 -12.75 -1.78
N TYR A 110 -8.92 -11.61 -1.60
CA TYR A 110 -8.50 -10.32 -2.12
C TYR A 110 -7.13 -9.88 -1.57
N ARG A 111 -6.88 -10.07 -0.26
CA ARG A 111 -5.56 -9.80 0.35
C ARG A 111 -4.45 -10.67 -0.26
N GLY A 112 -4.75 -11.93 -0.56
CA GLY A 112 -3.85 -12.84 -1.26
C GLY A 112 -3.48 -12.32 -2.65
N PHE A 113 -4.48 -11.98 -3.47
CA PHE A 113 -4.27 -11.41 -4.80
C PHE A 113 -3.50 -10.08 -4.76
N TRP A 114 -3.87 -9.17 -3.86
CA TRP A 114 -3.14 -7.92 -3.64
C TRP A 114 -1.66 -8.20 -3.36
N SER A 115 -1.37 -9.13 -2.45
CA SER A 115 0.01 -9.49 -2.08
C SER A 115 0.79 -10.06 -3.25
N ILE A 116 0.18 -10.99 -4.01
CA ILE A 116 0.80 -11.62 -5.18
C ILE A 116 1.12 -10.56 -6.24
N PHE A 117 0.16 -9.69 -6.57
CA PHE A 117 0.38 -8.65 -7.58
C PHE A 117 1.41 -7.61 -7.13
N MET A 118 1.47 -7.26 -5.85
CA MET A 118 2.53 -6.40 -5.31
C MET A 118 3.91 -7.02 -5.48
N LEU A 119 4.08 -8.30 -5.14
CA LEU A 119 5.35 -9.02 -5.29
C LEU A 119 5.75 -9.17 -6.77
N LEU A 120 4.81 -9.53 -7.65
CA LEU A 120 5.05 -9.57 -9.09
C LEU A 120 5.46 -8.19 -9.63
N GLY A 121 4.85 -7.12 -9.13
CA GLY A 121 5.25 -5.74 -9.42
C GLY A 121 6.71 -5.47 -9.02
N VAL A 122 7.11 -5.81 -7.79
CA VAL A 122 8.50 -5.64 -7.33
C VAL A 122 9.49 -6.42 -8.20
N VAL A 123 9.21 -7.70 -8.46
CA VAL A 123 10.09 -8.55 -9.28
C VAL A 123 10.22 -7.98 -10.70
N THR A 124 9.12 -7.58 -11.32
CA THR A 124 9.15 -7.01 -12.67
C THR A 124 9.86 -5.66 -12.73
N VAL A 125 9.74 -4.80 -11.72
CA VAL A 125 10.52 -3.55 -11.61
C VAL A 125 12.02 -3.82 -11.51
N VAL A 126 12.43 -4.79 -10.70
CA VAL A 126 13.85 -5.15 -10.54
C VAL A 126 14.43 -5.65 -11.85
N VAL A 127 13.70 -6.55 -12.53
CA VAL A 127 14.08 -7.09 -13.85
C VAL A 127 14.13 -5.98 -14.92
N ALA A 128 13.13 -5.08 -14.94
CA ALA A 128 13.11 -3.94 -15.86
C ALA A 128 14.34 -3.03 -15.66
N SER A 129 14.64 -2.72 -14.40
CA SER A 129 15.76 -1.86 -14.02
C SER A 129 17.09 -2.47 -14.45
N PHE A 130 17.28 -3.78 -14.25
CA PHE A 130 18.45 -4.50 -14.73
C PHE A 130 18.62 -4.35 -16.25
N PHE A 131 17.56 -4.58 -17.04
CA PHE A 131 17.64 -4.43 -18.50
C PHE A 131 17.97 -3.00 -18.95
N ILE A 132 17.40 -1.98 -18.30
CA ILE A 132 17.68 -0.57 -18.64
C ILE A 132 19.11 -0.18 -18.26
N ILE A 133 19.62 -0.61 -17.10
CA ILE A 133 21.00 -0.36 -16.67
C ILE A 133 21.97 -1.01 -17.65
N CYS A 134 21.71 -2.25 -18.09
CA CYS A 134 22.51 -2.91 -19.12
C CYS A 134 22.38 -2.23 -20.49
N ALA A 135 21.25 -1.59 -20.81
CA ALA A 135 21.07 -0.95 -22.11
C ALA A 135 22.01 0.24 -22.35
N ALA A 136 22.43 0.94 -21.30
CA ALA A 136 23.32 2.10 -21.39
C ALA A 136 24.74 1.78 -21.90
N PRO A 137 25.52 0.85 -21.30
CA PRO A 137 26.86 0.52 -21.79
C PRO A 137 26.83 -0.20 -23.15
N PHE A 138 25.80 -1.00 -23.43
CA PHE A 138 25.71 -1.77 -24.67
C PHE A 138 25.05 -1.00 -25.83
N GLY A 139 24.50 0.21 -25.59
CA GLY A 139 23.82 1.00 -26.61
C GLY A 139 22.66 0.26 -27.32
N SER A 140 22.09 -0.76 -26.67
CA SER A 140 21.15 -1.68 -27.32
C SER A 140 19.71 -1.20 -27.21
N HIS A 141 19.13 -0.81 -28.34
CA HIS A 141 17.71 -0.40 -28.42
C HIS A 141 16.73 -1.53 -28.04
N ILE A 142 17.16 -2.80 -28.20
CA ILE A 142 16.36 -3.98 -27.84
C ILE A 142 16.21 -4.06 -26.32
N LEU A 143 17.29 -3.81 -25.57
CA LEU A 143 17.25 -3.82 -24.11
C LEU A 143 16.37 -2.69 -23.55
N TYR A 144 16.43 -1.49 -24.16
CA TYR A 144 15.50 -0.40 -23.82
C TYR A 144 14.04 -0.79 -24.06
N LYS A 145 13.76 -1.48 -25.17
CA LYS A 145 12.39 -1.92 -25.52
C LYS A 145 11.87 -3.00 -24.56
N ILE A 146 12.71 -3.98 -24.23
CA ILE A 146 12.37 -5.05 -23.27
C ILE A 146 12.18 -4.47 -21.87
N GLY A 147 13.13 -3.68 -21.37
CA GLY A 147 13.06 -3.05 -20.05
C GLY A 147 11.83 -2.14 -19.92
N GLY A 148 11.55 -1.32 -20.93
CA GLY A 148 10.32 -0.50 -20.97
C GLY A 148 9.04 -1.34 -20.94
N GLY A 149 9.01 -2.48 -21.65
CA GLY A 149 7.91 -3.42 -21.59
C GLY A 149 7.67 -3.99 -20.19
N PHE A 150 8.74 -4.36 -19.48
CA PHE A 150 8.64 -4.81 -18.09
C PHE A 150 8.17 -3.71 -17.14
N PHE A 151 8.55 -2.44 -17.34
CA PHE A 151 8.00 -1.33 -16.56
C PHE A 151 6.48 -1.16 -16.77
N ILE A 152 5.99 -1.32 -18.00
CA ILE A 152 4.55 -1.29 -18.29
C ILE A 152 3.83 -2.45 -17.58
N ALA A 153 4.42 -3.65 -17.62
CA ALA A 153 3.88 -4.82 -16.91
C ALA A 153 3.83 -4.59 -15.40
N ALA A 154 4.89 -4.04 -14.81
CA ALA A 154 4.93 -3.65 -13.40
C ALA A 154 3.82 -2.66 -13.05
N GLY A 155 3.59 -1.65 -13.89
CA GLY A 155 2.49 -0.70 -13.73
C GLY A 155 1.12 -1.39 -13.72
N LYS A 156 0.90 -2.36 -14.61
CA LYS A 156 -0.34 -3.16 -14.62
C LYS A 156 -0.50 -3.98 -13.33
N PHE A 157 0.56 -4.63 -12.86
CA PHE A 157 0.51 -5.37 -11.59
C PHE A 157 0.21 -4.45 -10.41
N HIS A 158 0.79 -3.25 -10.36
CA HIS A 158 0.48 -2.26 -9.34
C HIS A 158 -0.97 -1.76 -9.40
N VAL A 159 -1.56 -1.61 -10.59
CA VAL A 159 -2.98 -1.26 -10.74
C VAL A 159 -3.87 -2.41 -10.30
N LEU A 160 -3.56 -3.64 -10.72
CA LEU A 160 -4.31 -4.84 -10.33
C LEU A 160 -4.25 -5.08 -8.83
N SER A 161 -3.12 -4.78 -8.17
CA SER A 161 -3.05 -4.88 -6.72
C SER A 161 -4.04 -3.92 -6.07
N LYS A 162 -4.12 -2.66 -6.49
CA LYS A 162 -5.09 -1.69 -5.93
C LYS A 162 -6.54 -2.14 -6.05
N VAL A 163 -6.93 -2.70 -7.19
CA VAL A 163 -8.28 -3.26 -7.40
C VAL A 163 -8.52 -4.49 -6.52
N SER A 164 -7.48 -5.28 -6.28
CA SER A 164 -7.54 -6.46 -5.43
C SER A 164 -7.47 -6.14 -3.94
N CYS A 165 -7.20 -4.89 -3.54
CA CYS A 165 -7.19 -4.51 -2.13
C CYS A 165 -8.64 -4.43 -1.61
N PRO A 166 -9.06 -5.32 -0.70
CA PRO A 166 -10.48 -5.49 -0.33
C PRO A 166 -11.11 -4.24 0.30
N LYS A 167 -10.31 -3.28 0.77
CA LYS A 167 -10.80 -2.13 1.53
C LYS A 167 -11.05 -0.86 0.72
N ALA A 168 -10.67 -0.81 -0.56
CA ALA A 168 -11.15 0.27 -1.46
C ALA A 168 -12.68 0.22 -1.61
N THR A 169 -13.28 -0.98 -1.53
CA THR A 169 -14.74 -1.16 -1.60
C THR A 169 -15.43 -0.93 -0.25
N TYR A 170 -14.79 -1.29 0.87
CA TYR A 170 -15.41 -1.15 2.21
C TYR A 170 -15.34 0.28 2.79
N LEU A 171 -14.32 1.08 2.43
CA LEU A 171 -14.26 2.49 2.85
C LEU A 171 -15.29 3.37 2.10
N ILE A 172 -15.70 2.96 0.89
CA ILE A 172 -16.77 3.63 0.11
C ILE A 172 -18.17 3.26 0.63
N LEU A 173 -18.34 2.11 1.28
CA LEU A 173 -19.64 1.63 1.78
C LEU A 173 -19.96 2.03 3.22
N LYS A 174 -19.08 2.76 3.91
CA LYS A 174 -19.27 3.20 5.30
C LYS A 174 -19.12 4.73 5.51
N LEU A 175 -19.08 5.49 4.42
CA LEU A 175 -19.26 6.94 4.38
C LEU A 175 -20.66 7.28 3.86
#